data_AF-A0A9P1K151-F1
#
_entry.id   AF-A0A9P1K151-F1
#
_cell.length_a   1.000
_cell.length_b   1.000
_cell.length_c   1.000
_cell.angle_alpha   90.00
_cell.angle_beta   90.00
_cell.angle_gamma   90.00
#
_symmetry.space_group_name_H-M   'P 1'
#
loop_
_entity.id
_entity.type
_entity.pdbx_description
1 polymer ?
#
loop_
_entity_poly.entity_id
_entity_poly.type
_entity_poly.pdbx_seq_one_letter_code
_entity_poly.pdbx_strand_id
1 'polypeptide(L)' 'MPIPTLTVIDHPLVQHKLTLLRRRETPTARFHEVMREVSQLMGYELDARPSPGGPPGWKRRWPVSTRRC' A
#
# COMPACT_ATOMS: atom_id res chain seq x y z
N MET A 1 10.76 -2.24 -22.41
CA MET A 1 9.35 -1.84 -22.41
C MET A 1 8.93 -1.48 -20.99
N PRO A 2 8.68 -0.19 -20.67
CA PRO A 2 8.12 0.17 -19.37
C PRO A 2 6.61 -0.16 -19.33
N ILE A 3 6.15 -0.70 -18.21
CA ILE A 3 4.73 -1.02 -17.98
C ILE A 3 4.06 0.28 -17.48
N PRO A 4 3.08 0.85 -18.20
CA PRO A 4 2.56 2.21 -17.91
C PRO A 4 1.85 2.34 -16.56
N THR A 5 1.51 1.22 -15.91
CA THR A 5 0.85 1.16 -14.60
C THR A 5 1.73 0.58 -13.49
N LEU A 6 3.00 0.24 -13.78
CA LEU A 6 3.90 -0.29 -12.77
C LEU A 6 4.46 0.87 -11.94
N THR A 7 4.08 0.90 -10.66
CA THR A 7 4.71 1.78 -9.67
C THR A 7 5.65 0.94 -8.83
N VAL A 8 6.96 1.16 -8.98
CA VAL A 8 7.98 0.53 -8.14
C VAL A 8 8.17 1.39 -6.90
N ILE A 9 7.99 0.79 -5.73
CA ILE A 9 8.16 1.46 -4.43
C ILE A 9 9.57 1.16 -3.94
N ASP A 10 10.49 2.10 -4.13
CA ASP A 10 11.89 1.98 -3.72
C ASP A 10 12.13 2.63 -2.36
N HIS A 11 11.71 1.94 -1.29
CA HIS A 11 11.94 2.38 0.09
C HIS A 11 12.92 1.44 0.83
N PRO A 12 14.02 1.94 1.43
CA PRO A 12 15.05 1.09 2.05
C PRO A 12 14.50 0.20 3.19
N LEU A 13 13.55 0.71 3.98
CA LEU A 13 12.87 -0.10 5.01
C LEU A 13 11.99 -1.21 4.43
N VAL A 14 11.38 -1.01 3.26
CA VAL A 14 10.54 -2.03 2.61
C VAL A 14 11.44 -3.15 2.06
N GLN A 15 12.56 -2.80 1.42
CA GLN A 15 13.54 -3.78 0.95
C GLN A 15 14.13 -4.62 2.08
N HIS A 16 14.46 -3.99 3.21
CA HIS A 16 14.93 -4.70 4.40
C HIS A 16 13.90 -5.70 4.94
N LYS A 17 12.63 -5.29 5.03
CA LYS A 17 11.52 -6.14 5.49
C LYS A 17 11.18 -7.27 4.51
N LEU A 18 11.23 -7.01 3.20
CA LEU A 18 11.07 -8.04 2.17
C LEU A 18 12.18 -9.09 2.21
N THR A 19 13.40 -8.69 2.58
CA THR A 19 14.52 -9.63 2.78
C THR A 19 14.22 -10.59 3.94
N LEU A 20 13.58 -10.12 5.00
CA LEU A 20 13.13 -10.96 6.12
C LEU A 20 11.99 -11.90 5.68
N LEU A 21 11.02 -11.41 4.89
CA LEU A 21 9.91 -12.23 4.37
C LEU A 21 10.36 -13.32 3.39
N ARG A 22 11.50 -13.15 2.72
CA ARG A 22 12.08 -14.14 1.80
C ARG A 22 12.81 -15.30 2.51
N ARG A 23 13.11 -15.17 3.80
CA ARG A 23 13.81 -16.23 4.57
C ARG A 23 12.82 -17.33 4.94
N ARG A 24 13.17 -18.58 4.60
CA ARG A 24 12.32 -19.77 4.81
C ARG A 24 12.23 -20.18 6.28
N GLU A 25 13.20 -19.76 7.10
CA GLU A 25 13.25 -20.06 8.53
C GLU A 25 12.39 -19.12 9.39
N THR A 26 11.71 -18.13 8.78
CA THR A 26 10.96 -17.13 9.53
C THR A 26 9.68 -17.73 10.13
N PRO A 27 9.45 -17.62 11.46
CA PRO A 27 8.22 -18.11 12.09
C PRO A 27 6.99 -17.39 11.55
N THR A 28 5.86 -18.10 11.43
CA THR A 28 4.60 -17.57 10.91
C THR A 28 4.15 -16.30 11.64
N ALA A 29 4.32 -16.24 12.96
CA ALA A 29 3.97 -15.05 13.76
C ALA A 29 4.71 -13.78 13.29
N ARG A 30 6.03 -13.90 13.09
CA ARG A 30 6.89 -12.79 12.65
C ARG A 30 6.62 -12.38 11.21
N PHE A 31 6.17 -13.32 10.38
CA PHE A 31 5.76 -13.02 8.99
C PHE A 31 4.57 -12.06 8.96
N HIS A 32 3.53 -12.31 9.77
CA HIS A 32 2.35 -11.45 9.83
C HIS A 32 2.64 -10.04 10.38
N GLU A 33 3.56 -9.95 11.35
CA GLU A 33 4.03 -8.66 11.88
C GLU A 33 4.72 -7.83 10.80
N VAL A 34 5.70 -8.42 10.10
CA VAL A 34 6.44 -7.74 9.04
C VAL A 34 5.52 -7.36 7.87
N MET A 35 4.56 -8.21 7.51
CA MET A 35 3.51 -7.89 6.52
C MET A 35 2.69 -6.65 6.91
N ARG A 36 2.27 -6.54 8.17
CA ARG A 36 1.51 -5.37 8.65
C ARG A 36 2.33 -4.10 8.56
N GLU A 37 3.61 -4.17 8.86
CA GLU A 37 4.51 -3.03 8.77
C GLU A 37 4.78 -2.61 7.32
N VAL A 38 4.94 -3.57 6.41
CA VAL A 38 5.13 -3.29 4.97
C VAL A 38 3.87 -2.65 4.38
N SER A 39 2.68 -3.13 4.74
CA SER A 39 1.40 -2.54 4.29
C SER A 39 1.23 -1.08 4.75
N GLN A 40 1.65 -0.75 5.97
CA GLN A 40 1.61 0.64 6.45
C GLN A 40 2.57 1.55 5.69
N LEU A 41 3.79 1.07 5.42
CA LEU A 41 4.78 1.82 4.63
C LEU A 41 4.32 2.03 3.19
N MET A 42 3.73 1.01 2.55
CA MET A 42 3.18 1.15 1.21
C MET A 42 1.97 2.09 1.16
N GLY A 43 1.12 2.09 2.19
CA GLY A 43 -0.04 2.98 2.27
C GLY A 43 0.33 4.46 2.24
N TYR A 44 1.41 4.85 2.93
CA TYR A 44 1.89 6.23 2.94
C TYR A 44 2.35 6.70 1.55
N GLU A 45 3.13 5.88 0.86
CA GLU A 45 3.64 6.19 -0.49
C GLU A 45 2.52 6.25 -1.55
N LEU A 46 1.46 5.45 -1.38
CA LEU A 46 0.31 5.43 -2.28
C LEU A 46 -0.60 6.64 -2.10
N ASP A 47 -0.85 7.08 -0.87
CA ASP A 47 -1.67 8.28 -0.61
C ASP A 47 -0.96 9.58 -1.04
N ALA A 48 0.38 9.58 -1.00
CA ALA A 48 1.18 10.72 -1.43
C ALA A 48 1.10 10.97 -2.95
N ARG A 49 0.71 9.97 -3.76
CA ARG A 49 0.70 10.09 -5.22
C ARG A 49 -0.73 10.16 -5.77
N PRO A 50 -1.17 11.28 -6.35
CA PRO A 50 -2.47 11.34 -6.99
C PRO A 50 -2.51 10.38 -8.17
N SER A 51 -3.53 9.51 -8.21
CA SER A 51 -3.79 8.63 -9.34
C SER A 51 -3.96 9.46 -10.62
N PRO A 52 -3.11 9.28 -11.64
CA PRO A 52 -3.25 9.99 -12.90
C PRO A 52 -4.40 9.33 -13.67
N GLY A 53 -5.62 9.86 -13.49
CA GLY A 53 -6.81 9.35 -14.21
C GLY A 53 -8.13 9.40 -13.44
N GLY A 54 -8.16 9.90 -12.20
CA GLY A 54 -9.42 10.12 -11.49
C GLY A 54 -10.22 11.29 -12.10
N PRO A 55 -11.56 11.20 -12.23
CA PRO A 55 -12.36 12.34 -12.62
C PRO A 55 -12.19 13.47 -11.58
N PRO A 56 -12.07 14.75 -12.00
CA PRO A 56 -11.87 15.84 -11.06
C PRO A 56 -13.07 15.92 -10.11
N GLY A 57 -12.85 15.64 -8.82
CA GLY A 57 -13.86 15.78 -7.75
C GLY A 57 -14.40 14.51 -7.08
N TRP A 58 -13.91 13.31 -7.40
CA TRP A 58 -14.44 12.05 -6.81
C TRP A 58 -14.22 11.91 -5.30
N LYS A 59 -13.20 12.56 -4.72
CA LYS A 59 -12.95 12.62 -3.27
C LYS A 59 -14.04 13.39 -2.50
N ARG A 60 -14.93 14.14 -3.17
CA ARG A 60 -16.05 14.88 -2.56
C ARG A 60 -17.40 14.14 -2.60
N ARG A 61 -17.41 12.84 -2.92
CA ARG A 61 -18.63 12.03 -2.99
C ARG A 61 -18.49 10.75 -2.19
N TRP A 62 -18.18 10.86 -0.90
CA TRP A 62 -18.47 9.79 0.05
C TRP A 62 -19.71 10.23 0.85
N PRO A 63 -20.92 9.74 0.53
CA PRO A 63 -22.08 10.05 1.31
C PRO A 63 -22.06 9.16 2.56
N VAL A 64 -21.52 9.66 3.67
CA VAL A 64 -21.80 9.10 5.00
C VAL A 64 -23.18 9.57 5.47
N SER A 65 -24.20 9.51 4.62
CA SER A 65 -25.53 10.08 4.90
C SER A 65 -26.74 9.32 4.35
N THR A 66 -26.66 8.01 4.22
CA THR A 66 -27.88 7.18 4.24
C THR A 66 -27.94 6.37 5.55
N ARG A 67 -27.89 7.13 6.66
CA ARG A 67 -28.65 6.80 7.86
C ARG A 67 -30.09 7.28 7.65
N ARG A 68 -30.97 6.38 7.21
CA ARG A 68 -32.45 6.33 7.30
C ARG A 68 -32.90 5.30 6.24
N CYS A 69 -33.51 4.16 6.55
CA CYS A 69 -34.80 3.99 7.25
C CYS A 69 -35.81 5.06 6.86
#